data_AF-A0A4S8LWS9-F1
#
_entry.id   AF-A0A4S8LWS9-F1
#
_cell.length_a   1.000
_cell.length_b   1.000
_cell.length_c   1.000
_cell.angle_alpha   90.00
_cell.angle_beta   90.00
_cell.angle_gamma   90.00
#
_symmetry.space_group_name_H-M   'P 1'
#
loop_
_entity.id
_entity.type
_entity.pdbx_description
1 polymer ?
#
loop_
_entity_poly.entity_id
_entity_poly.type
_entity_poly.pdbx_seq_one_letter_code
_entity_poly.pdbx_strand_id
1 'polypeptide(L)'
;MSIEERLLVHFVIDLKQREMLKKKSGSEQYTIPTLLLATLRSNAFTLLMSPKLTSYSSKDLSKATVEASRQIGVPEIPAVYELGKLEIIQKTLKKHFTDIRYQIKDKVWAHRVKLLVAHVLSQLSKALAQKKQPNIATLSATLIGDRSVPITVALYRRVAALRFVATSHPKEFRSEEFWAKVDEVIKAWKSAADGNAEVLLRKQR
;
A
#
# COMPACT_ATOMS: atom_id res chain seq x y z
N MET A 1 26.95 -15.79 -58.34
CA MET A 1 26.88 -15.18 -57.00
C MET A 1 28.29 -14.83 -56.55
N SER A 2 28.59 -13.55 -56.38
CA SER A 2 29.91 -13.10 -55.93
C SER A 2 30.16 -13.48 -54.46
N ILE A 3 31.40 -13.36 -53.99
CA ILE A 3 31.74 -13.54 -52.57
C ILE A 3 30.98 -12.53 -51.70
N GLU A 4 30.86 -11.29 -52.17
CA GLU A 4 30.18 -10.21 -51.46
C GLU A 4 28.68 -10.49 -51.30
N GLU A 5 28.03 -10.99 -52.36
CA GLU A 5 26.61 -11.38 -52.32
C GLU A 5 26.38 -12.52 -51.32
N ARG A 6 27.28 -13.50 -51.26
CA ARG A 6 27.20 -14.59 -50.27
C ARG A 6 27.35 -14.09 -48.84
N LEU A 7 28.30 -13.19 -48.58
CA LEU A 7 28.50 -12.59 -47.27
C LEU A 7 27.27 -11.77 -46.83
N LEU A 8 26.65 -11.06 -47.77
CA LEU A 8 25.45 -10.27 -47.51
C LEU A 8 24.26 -11.16 -47.15
N VAL A 9 24.09 -12.29 -47.85
CA VAL A 9 23.06 -13.29 -47.52
C VAL A 9 23.29 -13.89 -46.13
N HIS A 10 24.53 -14.26 -45.79
CA HIS A 10 24.87 -14.77 -44.46
C HIS A 10 24.58 -13.74 -43.35
N PHE A 11 24.94 -12.47 -43.57
CA PHE A 11 24.67 -11.40 -42.62
C PHE A 11 23.17 -11.19 -42.37
N VAL A 12 22.34 -11.23 -43.43
CA VAL A 12 20.88 -11.12 -43.31
C VAL A 12 20.29 -12.32 -42.58
N ILE A 13 20.81 -13.53 -42.84
CA ILE A 13 20.39 -14.75 -42.14
C ILE A 13 20.72 -14.64 -40.65
N ASP A 14 21.93 -14.19 -40.29
CA ASP A 14 22.34 -14.02 -38.89
C ASP A 14 21.51 -12.97 -38.15
N LEU A 15 21.13 -11.88 -38.83
CA LEU A 15 20.20 -10.88 -38.27
C LEU A 15 18.83 -11.49 -37.98
N LYS A 16 18.25 -12.24 -38.94
CA LYS A 16 16.97 -12.94 -38.74
C LYS A 16 17.06 -13.98 -37.64
N GLN A 17 18.15 -14.73 -37.55
CA GLN A 17 18.38 -15.70 -36.49
C GLN A 17 18.48 -15.00 -35.13
N ARG A 18 19.18 -13.86 -35.02
CA ARG A 18 19.20 -13.04 -33.80
C ARG A 18 17.82 -12.50 -33.42
N GLU A 19 17.01 -12.05 -34.38
CA GLU A 19 15.64 -11.61 -34.11
C GLU A 19 14.74 -12.76 -33.67
N MET A 20 14.85 -13.93 -34.34
CA MET A 20 14.13 -15.14 -33.95
C MET A 20 14.57 -15.65 -32.59
N LEU A 21 15.86 -15.58 -32.27
CA LEU A 21 16.39 -15.88 -30.95
C LEU A 21 15.90 -14.87 -29.91
N LYS A 22 15.83 -13.57 -30.20
CA LYS A 22 15.20 -12.58 -29.31
C LYS A 22 13.70 -12.84 -29.09
N LYS A 23 12.99 -13.31 -30.11
CA LYS A 23 11.55 -13.68 -30.03
C LYS A 23 11.33 -15.00 -29.29
N LYS A 24 12.22 -15.99 -29.47
CA LYS A 24 12.18 -17.30 -28.79
C LYS A 24 12.77 -17.25 -27.37
N SER A 25 13.69 -16.33 -27.11
CA SER A 25 14.10 -15.91 -25.77
C SER A 25 13.10 -14.93 -25.16
N GLY A 26 11.87 -14.89 -25.67
CA GLY A 26 10.70 -14.45 -24.92
C GLY A 26 10.60 -15.34 -23.68
N SER A 27 11.34 -14.92 -22.66
CA SER A 27 11.42 -15.35 -21.28
C SER A 27 10.48 -16.48 -20.88
N GLU A 28 11.02 -17.52 -20.22
CA GLU A 28 10.26 -18.12 -19.13
C GLU A 28 9.78 -16.97 -18.24
N GLN A 29 8.49 -16.64 -18.35
CA GLN A 29 7.95 -15.45 -17.76
C GLN A 29 7.94 -15.70 -16.26
N TYR A 30 8.89 -15.08 -15.56
CA TYR A 30 9.07 -15.29 -14.13
C TYR A 30 7.73 -15.12 -13.42
N THR A 31 7.27 -16.22 -12.85
CA THR A 31 6.03 -16.27 -12.09
C THR A 31 6.40 -16.21 -10.61
N ILE A 32 5.83 -15.24 -9.90
CA ILE A 32 6.10 -15.06 -8.47
C ILE A 32 5.53 -16.28 -7.72
N PRO A 33 6.33 -16.99 -6.90
CA PRO A 33 5.83 -18.05 -6.05
C PRO A 33 4.63 -17.57 -5.21
N THR A 34 3.60 -18.41 -5.10
CA THR A 34 2.33 -18.04 -4.43
C THR A 34 2.53 -17.69 -2.96
N LEU A 35 3.37 -18.45 -2.26
CA LEU A 35 3.74 -18.23 -0.86
C LEU A 35 4.51 -16.92 -0.68
N LEU A 36 5.47 -16.64 -1.56
CA LEU A 36 6.20 -15.38 -1.59
C LEU A 36 5.24 -14.21 -1.79
N LEU A 37 4.33 -14.32 -2.76
CA LEU A 37 3.35 -13.28 -3.04
C LEU A 37 2.43 -13.02 -1.83
N ALA A 38 1.94 -14.07 -1.17
CA ALA A 38 1.12 -13.93 0.03
C ALA A 38 1.87 -13.21 1.17
N THR A 39 3.13 -13.59 1.39
CA THR A 39 4.01 -12.98 2.40
C THR A 39 4.27 -11.50 2.08
N LEU A 40 4.61 -11.19 0.83
CA LEU A 40 4.86 -9.81 0.39
C LEU A 40 3.59 -8.94 0.51
N ARG A 41 2.41 -9.50 0.26
CA ARG A 41 1.12 -8.80 0.46
C ARG A 41 0.86 -8.51 1.94
N SER A 42 1.14 -9.47 2.82
CA SER A 42 1.05 -9.26 4.28
C SER A 42 2.01 -8.16 4.74
N ASN A 43 3.27 -8.21 4.30
CA ASN A 43 4.28 -7.21 4.62
C ASN A 43 3.93 -5.82 4.06
N ALA A 44 3.36 -5.76 2.86
CA ALA A 44 2.88 -4.50 2.26
C ALA A 44 1.80 -3.85 3.13
N PHE A 45 0.84 -4.63 3.64
CA PHE A 45 -0.19 -4.12 4.54
C PHE A 45 0.42 -3.65 5.88
N THR A 46 1.32 -4.42 6.47
CA THR A 46 2.03 -4.06 7.70
C THR A 46 2.82 -2.76 7.54
N LEU A 47 3.51 -2.59 6.40
CA LEU A 47 4.20 -1.34 6.07
C LEU A 47 3.23 -0.16 5.99
N LEU A 48 2.08 -0.34 5.32
CA LEU A 48 1.07 0.70 5.15
C LEU A 48 0.43 1.15 6.48
N MET A 49 0.35 0.23 7.44
CA MET A 49 -0.16 0.47 8.79
C MET A 49 0.94 0.88 9.78
N SER A 50 2.20 0.94 9.34
CA SER A 50 3.33 1.29 10.19
C SER A 50 3.24 2.75 10.65
N PRO A 51 3.50 3.03 11.94
CA PRO A 51 3.60 4.41 12.44
C PRO A 51 4.80 5.16 11.84
N LYS A 52 5.82 4.42 11.37
CA LYS A 52 7.02 4.99 10.74
C LYS A 52 6.80 5.40 9.29
N LEU A 53 5.66 5.03 8.68
CA LEU A 53 5.37 5.39 7.30
C LEU A 53 5.28 6.91 7.15
N THR A 54 6.11 7.45 6.26
CA THR A 54 6.23 8.88 5.98
C THR A 54 5.26 9.36 4.92
N SER A 55 4.91 8.51 3.94
CA SER A 55 3.99 8.85 2.86
C SER A 55 3.23 7.62 2.34
N TYR A 56 1.92 7.77 2.16
CA TYR A 56 1.00 6.84 1.51
C TYR A 56 0.94 6.99 -0.01
N SER A 57 1.34 8.15 -0.53
CA SER A 57 1.37 8.46 -1.96
C SER A 57 2.71 8.14 -2.64
N SER A 58 3.72 7.73 -1.87
CA SER A 58 5.05 7.41 -2.40
C SER A 58 5.04 6.29 -3.44
N LYS A 59 5.81 6.49 -4.52
CA LYS A 59 6.03 5.49 -5.57
C LYS A 59 6.94 4.34 -5.11
N ASP A 60 7.63 4.52 -3.98
CA ASP A 60 8.68 3.62 -3.49
C ASP A 60 8.16 2.54 -2.53
N LEU A 61 6.87 2.53 -2.19
CA LEU A 61 6.28 1.56 -1.25
C LEU A 61 6.57 0.11 -1.65
N SER A 62 6.49 -0.21 -2.93
CA SER A 62 6.79 -1.55 -3.44
C SER A 62 8.27 -1.92 -3.27
N LYS A 63 9.17 -0.97 -3.52
CA LYS A 63 10.62 -1.17 -3.33
C LYS A 63 10.93 -1.36 -1.85
N ALA A 64 10.40 -0.48 -1.00
CA ALA A 64 10.57 -0.55 0.46
C ALA A 64 10.03 -1.88 1.04
N THR A 65 8.92 -2.40 0.51
CA THR A 65 8.38 -3.70 0.93
C THR A 65 9.32 -4.85 0.59
N VAL A 66 9.88 -4.87 -0.63
CA VAL A 66 10.83 -5.91 -1.06
C VAL A 66 12.11 -5.84 -0.23
N GLU A 67 12.62 -4.62 0.00
CA GLU A 67 13.84 -4.40 0.77
C GLU A 67 13.67 -4.79 2.25
N ALA A 68 12.57 -4.37 2.88
CA ALA A 68 12.25 -4.77 4.25
C ALA A 68 12.03 -6.28 4.37
N SER A 69 11.34 -6.91 3.40
CA SER A 69 11.13 -8.35 3.40
C SER A 69 12.44 -9.13 3.25
N ARG A 70 13.38 -8.59 2.46
CA ARG A 70 14.74 -9.15 2.33
C ARG A 70 15.52 -9.04 3.65
N GLN A 71 15.44 -7.89 4.33
CA GLN A 71 16.10 -7.69 5.63
C GLN A 71 15.57 -8.61 6.73
N ILE A 72 14.28 -8.96 6.69
CA ILE A 72 13.64 -9.90 7.63
C ILE A 72 13.96 -11.37 7.26
N GLY A 73 14.60 -11.62 6.12
CA GLY A 73 15.00 -12.96 5.70
C GLY A 73 13.87 -13.77 5.06
N VAL A 74 12.89 -13.12 4.42
CA VAL A 74 11.88 -13.84 3.64
C VAL A 74 12.57 -14.61 2.50
N PRO A 75 12.38 -15.94 2.41
CA PRO A 75 13.04 -16.75 1.39
C PRO A 75 12.48 -16.44 0.00
N GLU A 76 13.19 -16.88 -1.04
CA GLU A 76 12.77 -16.79 -2.46
C GLU A 76 12.65 -15.35 -3.02
N ILE A 77 13.05 -14.33 -2.27
CA ILE A 77 13.16 -12.97 -2.82
C ILE A 77 14.32 -12.93 -3.82
N PRO A 78 14.08 -12.48 -5.08
CA PRO A 78 15.14 -12.34 -6.06
C PRO A 78 16.31 -11.46 -5.57
N ALA A 79 17.52 -11.80 -6.01
CA ALA A 79 18.72 -11.06 -5.67
C ALA A 79 18.68 -9.64 -6.26
N VAL A 80 19.49 -8.72 -5.71
CA VAL A 80 19.47 -7.30 -6.10
C VAL A 80 19.77 -7.09 -7.59
N TYR A 81 20.60 -7.96 -8.18
CA TYR A 81 20.98 -7.91 -9.59
C TYR A 81 19.93 -8.53 -10.54
N GLU A 82 18.91 -9.23 -10.02
CA GLU A 82 17.84 -9.82 -10.83
C GLU A 82 16.72 -8.80 -11.13
N LEU A 83 17.10 -7.68 -11.76
CA LEU A 83 16.24 -6.50 -11.95
C LEU A 83 14.89 -6.83 -12.60
N GLY A 84 14.88 -7.68 -13.64
CA GLY A 84 13.63 -8.05 -14.34
C GLY A 84 12.63 -8.79 -13.44
N LYS A 85 13.10 -9.70 -12.56
CA LYS A 85 12.23 -10.40 -11.59
C LYS A 85 11.71 -9.44 -10.52
N LEU A 86 12.57 -8.53 -10.06
CA LEU A 86 12.20 -7.49 -9.09
C LEU A 86 11.14 -6.53 -9.66
N GLU A 87 11.24 -6.15 -10.92
CA GLU A 87 10.24 -5.30 -11.59
C GLU A 87 8.85 -5.95 -11.62
N ILE A 88 8.78 -7.26 -11.91
CA ILE A 88 7.52 -8.02 -11.90
C ILE A 88 6.89 -8.02 -10.50
N ILE A 89 7.69 -8.27 -9.46
CA ILE A 89 7.24 -8.22 -8.07
C ILE A 89 6.76 -6.81 -7.71
N GLN A 90 7.55 -5.78 -8.02
CA GLN A 90 7.21 -4.40 -7.69
C GLN A 90 5.94 -3.94 -8.40
N LYS A 91 5.74 -4.31 -9.68
CA LYS A 91 4.50 -4.03 -10.42
C LYS A 91 3.29 -4.68 -9.75
N THR A 92 3.43 -5.93 -9.33
CA THR A 92 2.37 -6.67 -8.62
C THR A 92 2.04 -6.01 -7.28
N LEU A 93 3.06 -5.59 -6.53
CA LEU A 93 2.90 -4.85 -5.28
C LEU A 93 2.27 -3.47 -5.48
N LYS A 94 2.62 -2.74 -6.55
CA LYS A 94 2.01 -1.43 -6.86
C LYS A 94 0.50 -1.57 -7.04
N LYS A 95 0.06 -2.58 -7.80
CA LYS A 95 -1.36 -2.90 -7.95
C LYS A 95 -1.98 -3.23 -6.59
N HIS A 96 -1.33 -4.08 -5.80
CA HIS A 96 -1.82 -4.46 -4.48
C HIS A 96 -1.95 -3.26 -3.51
N PHE A 97 -1.01 -2.31 -3.51
CA PHE A 97 -1.11 -1.09 -2.71
C PHE A 97 -2.32 -0.24 -3.10
N THR A 98 -2.60 -0.14 -4.39
CA THR A 98 -3.82 0.52 -4.88
C THR A 98 -5.07 -0.20 -4.38
N ASP A 99 -5.11 -1.53 -4.48
CA ASP A 99 -6.24 -2.33 -3.99
C ASP A 99 -6.45 -2.17 -2.47
N ILE A 100 -5.37 -2.24 -1.67
CA ILE A 100 -5.43 -2.03 -0.22
C ILE A 100 -5.97 -0.63 0.09
N ARG A 101 -5.50 0.40 -0.62
CA ARG A 101 -5.95 1.78 -0.42
C ARG A 101 -7.46 1.91 -0.68
N TYR A 102 -7.98 1.35 -1.78
CA TYR A 102 -9.42 1.34 -2.02
C TYR A 102 -10.18 0.61 -0.92
N GLN A 103 -9.74 -0.58 -0.51
CA GLN A 103 -10.35 -1.33 0.59
C GLN A 103 -10.36 -0.56 1.91
N ILE A 104 -9.30 0.19 2.22
CA ILE A 104 -9.25 1.05 3.40
C ILE A 104 -10.28 2.17 3.29
N LYS A 105 -10.34 2.88 2.15
CA LYS A 105 -11.32 3.95 1.93
C LYS A 105 -12.75 3.41 2.09
N ASP A 106 -13.07 2.27 1.50
CA ASP A 106 -14.41 1.68 1.59
C ASP A 106 -14.80 1.34 3.03
N LYS A 107 -13.90 0.70 3.77
CA LYS A 107 -14.14 0.33 5.18
C LYS A 107 -14.24 1.56 6.09
N VAL A 108 -13.42 2.58 5.86
CA VAL A 108 -13.48 3.86 6.60
C VAL A 108 -14.77 4.61 6.25
N TRP A 109 -15.21 4.59 4.99
CA TRP A 109 -16.47 5.19 4.56
C TRP A 109 -17.67 4.51 5.22
N ALA A 110 -17.73 3.17 5.17
CA ALA A 110 -18.79 2.39 5.82
C ALA A 110 -18.83 2.66 7.34
N HIS A 111 -17.67 2.79 7.98
CA HIS A 111 -17.58 3.15 9.40
C HIS A 111 -18.08 4.58 9.67
N ARG A 112 -17.72 5.53 8.80
CA ARG A 112 -18.20 6.92 8.89
C ARG A 112 -19.71 7.03 8.75
N VAL A 113 -20.32 6.29 7.82
CA VAL A 113 -21.78 6.23 7.68
C VAL A 113 -22.42 5.73 8.99
N LYS A 114 -21.87 4.68 9.60
CA LYS A 114 -22.35 4.18 10.91
C LYS A 114 -22.23 5.23 12.02
N LEU A 115 -21.16 6.02 12.04
CA LEU A 115 -21.00 7.12 12.99
C LEU A 115 -22.05 8.21 12.82
N LEU A 116 -22.33 8.62 11.58
CA LEU A 116 -23.33 9.63 11.29
C LEU A 116 -24.72 9.16 11.72
N VAL A 117 -25.07 7.90 11.42
CA VAL A 117 -26.32 7.29 11.89
C VAL A 117 -26.38 7.26 13.42
N ALA A 118 -25.31 6.86 14.11
CA ALA A 118 -25.26 6.87 15.56
C ALA A 118 -25.41 8.28 16.15
N HIS A 119 -24.83 9.30 15.51
CA HIS A 119 -24.97 10.70 15.92
C HIS A 119 -26.42 11.18 15.80
N VAL A 120 -27.07 10.94 14.66
CA VAL A 120 -28.49 11.29 14.44
C VAL A 120 -29.40 10.57 15.45
N LEU A 121 -29.19 9.27 15.67
CA LEU A 121 -29.95 8.50 16.67
C LEU A 121 -29.73 9.02 18.09
N SER A 122 -28.54 9.55 18.39
CA SER A 122 -28.24 10.12 19.72
C SER A 122 -28.96 11.43 20.00
N GLN A 123 -29.28 12.20 18.96
CA GLN A 123 -30.12 13.39 19.08
C GLN A 123 -31.58 13.02 19.38
N LEU A 124 -32.02 11.83 18.96
CA LEU A 124 -33.38 11.34 19.17
C LEU A 124 -33.55 10.61 20.51
N SER A 125 -32.57 9.81 20.95
CA SER A 125 -32.54 9.29 22.33
C SER A 125 -31.15 8.83 22.78
N LYS A 126 -30.84 9.09 24.05
CA LYS A 126 -29.57 8.68 24.68
C LYS A 126 -29.43 7.15 24.83
N ALA A 127 -30.55 6.44 25.00
CA ALA A 127 -30.57 4.98 25.14
C ALA A 127 -30.25 4.25 23.81
N LEU A 128 -30.66 4.79 22.67
CA LEU A 128 -30.31 4.26 21.34
C LEU A 128 -28.86 4.59 20.94
N ALA A 129 -28.31 5.71 21.45
CA ALA A 129 -26.94 6.17 21.17
C ALA A 129 -25.85 5.24 21.69
N GLN A 130 -25.99 4.75 22.93
CA GLN A 130 -24.94 3.99 23.60
C GLN A 130 -24.73 2.59 23.00
N LYS A 131 -25.78 2.00 22.39
CA LYS A 131 -25.69 0.63 21.86
C LYS A 131 -24.88 0.50 20.56
N LYS A 132 -24.50 1.58 19.88
CA LYS A 132 -23.96 1.52 18.50
C LYS A 132 -22.89 2.57 18.16
N GLN A 133 -22.07 3.05 19.09
CA GLN A 133 -20.93 3.90 18.66
C GLN A 133 -19.81 3.04 18.08
N PRO A 134 -19.56 3.08 16.75
CA PRO A 134 -18.49 2.29 16.17
C PRO A 134 -17.13 2.87 16.60
N ASN A 135 -16.40 2.09 17.41
CA ASN A 135 -15.13 2.52 17.99
C ASN A 135 -13.95 2.23 17.02
N ILE A 136 -12.75 2.70 17.41
CA ILE A 136 -11.51 2.45 16.63
C ILE A 136 -11.14 0.98 16.60
N ALA A 137 -11.46 0.22 17.66
CA ALA A 137 -11.15 -1.20 17.73
C ALA A 137 -11.93 -1.99 16.67
N THR A 138 -13.23 -1.74 16.52
CA THR A 138 -14.09 -2.33 15.50
C THR A 138 -13.63 -1.96 14.08
N LEU A 139 -13.23 -0.69 13.86
CA LEU A 139 -12.66 -0.27 12.57
C LEU A 139 -11.38 -1.03 12.26
N SER A 140 -10.49 -1.17 13.24
CA SER A 140 -9.20 -1.84 13.07
C SER A 140 -9.38 -3.33 12.78
N ALA A 141 -10.27 -4.01 13.52
CA ALA A 141 -10.63 -5.41 13.23
C ALA A 141 -11.21 -5.56 11.82
N THR A 142 -12.09 -4.64 11.41
CA THR A 142 -12.66 -4.64 10.05
C THR A 142 -11.58 -4.43 8.99
N LEU A 143 -10.62 -3.53 9.22
CA LEU A 143 -9.52 -3.24 8.28
C LEU A 143 -8.57 -4.42 8.11
N ILE A 144 -8.21 -5.09 9.21
CA ILE A 144 -7.38 -6.30 9.19
C ILE A 144 -8.12 -7.44 8.46
N GLY A 145 -9.39 -7.65 8.78
CA GLY A 145 -10.15 -8.80 8.28
C GLY A 145 -9.44 -10.10 8.68
N ASP A 146 -9.22 -10.99 7.70
CA ASP A 146 -8.59 -12.30 7.91
C ASP A 146 -7.06 -12.26 7.79
N ARG A 147 -6.45 -11.07 7.75
CA ARG A 147 -5.00 -10.93 7.66
C ARG A 147 -4.34 -11.29 8.99
N SER A 148 -3.29 -12.11 8.95
CA SER A 148 -2.48 -12.44 10.13
C SER A 148 -1.54 -11.28 10.49
N VAL A 149 -2.13 -10.17 10.93
CA VAL A 149 -1.40 -8.95 11.34
C VAL A 149 -1.71 -8.70 12.82
N PRO A 150 -0.69 -8.63 13.69
CA PRO A 150 -0.90 -8.38 15.11
C PRO A 150 -1.64 -7.07 15.36
N ILE A 151 -2.69 -7.12 16.18
CA ILE A 151 -3.39 -5.93 16.64
C ILE A 151 -2.53 -5.24 17.70
N THR A 152 -1.79 -4.22 17.28
CA THR A 152 -0.92 -3.45 18.17
C THR A 152 -1.50 -2.06 18.46
N VAL A 153 -1.01 -1.42 19.53
CA VAL A 153 -1.34 -0.01 19.83
C VAL A 153 -0.96 0.92 18.66
N ALA A 154 0.14 0.62 17.97
CA ALA A 154 0.57 1.38 16.80
C ALA A 154 -0.46 1.30 15.65
N LEU A 155 -1.03 0.12 15.41
CA LEU A 155 -2.10 -0.05 14.43
C LEU A 155 -3.32 0.80 14.80
N TYR A 156 -3.78 0.75 16.05
CA TYR A 156 -4.91 1.56 16.50
C TYR A 156 -4.68 3.07 16.30
N ARG A 157 -3.49 3.56 16.64
CA ARG A 157 -3.10 4.97 16.41
C ARG A 157 -3.16 5.32 14.93
N ARG A 158 -2.69 4.44 14.05
CA ARG A 158 -2.70 4.68 12.61
C ARG A 158 -4.11 4.69 12.03
N VAL A 159 -4.94 3.75 12.44
CA VAL A 159 -6.36 3.70 12.05
C VAL A 159 -7.12 4.94 12.56
N ALA A 160 -6.82 5.40 13.77
CA ALA A 160 -7.38 6.63 14.32
C ALA A 160 -6.99 7.86 13.48
N ALA A 161 -5.73 7.96 13.06
CA ALA A 161 -5.28 9.03 12.17
C ALA A 161 -6.02 9.00 10.82
N LEU A 162 -6.14 7.84 10.19
CA LEU A 162 -6.88 7.70 8.92
C LEU A 162 -8.35 8.11 9.06
N ARG A 163 -9.01 7.67 10.13
CA ARG A 163 -10.40 8.06 10.43
C ARG A 163 -10.52 9.56 10.68
N PHE A 164 -9.58 10.15 11.41
CA PHE A 164 -9.55 11.59 11.65
C PHE A 164 -9.52 12.36 10.32
N VAL A 165 -8.55 12.07 9.45
CA VAL A 165 -8.42 12.76 8.16
C VAL A 165 -9.68 12.58 7.32
N ALA A 166 -10.25 11.37 7.25
CA ALA A 166 -11.47 11.10 6.50
C ALA A 166 -12.71 11.84 7.04
N THR A 167 -12.73 12.15 8.34
CA THR A 167 -13.84 12.87 8.98
C THR A 167 -13.67 14.38 8.82
N SER A 168 -12.44 14.89 9.01
CA SER A 168 -12.11 16.31 8.94
C SER A 168 -12.02 16.86 7.51
N HIS A 169 -11.70 16.01 6.54
CA HIS A 169 -11.51 16.36 5.12
C HIS A 169 -12.44 15.53 4.21
N PRO A 170 -13.76 15.72 4.28
CA PRO A 170 -14.72 14.86 3.60
C PRO A 170 -14.76 15.04 2.08
N LYS A 171 -14.30 16.19 1.56
CA LYS A 171 -14.23 16.46 0.11
C LYS A 171 -13.08 15.64 -0.49
N GLU A 172 -11.91 15.74 0.10
CA GLU A 172 -10.69 15.04 -0.27
C GLU A 172 -10.82 13.52 -0.07
N PHE A 173 -11.57 13.08 0.95
CA PHE A 173 -11.85 11.66 1.14
C PHE A 173 -12.56 11.02 -0.06
N ARG A 174 -13.42 11.78 -0.76
CA ARG A 174 -14.12 11.30 -1.96
C ARG A 174 -13.26 11.37 -3.23
N SER A 175 -12.17 12.14 -3.22
CA SER A 175 -11.27 12.25 -4.37
C SER A 175 -10.09 11.26 -4.28
N GLU A 176 -9.31 11.21 -5.35
CA GLU A 176 -8.02 10.48 -5.39
C GLU A 176 -6.93 11.19 -4.56
N GLU A 177 -7.15 12.45 -4.17
CA GLU A 177 -6.21 13.27 -3.40
C GLU A 177 -6.18 12.90 -1.91
N PHE A 178 -7.10 12.05 -1.45
CA PHE A 178 -7.19 11.63 -0.05
C PHE A 178 -5.83 11.24 0.54
N TRP A 179 -5.04 10.44 -0.17
CA TRP A 179 -3.75 9.96 0.33
C TRP A 179 -2.70 11.06 0.42
N ALA A 180 -2.72 12.01 -0.52
CA ALA A 180 -1.89 13.21 -0.44
C ALA A 180 -2.29 14.06 0.77
N LYS A 181 -3.60 14.17 1.06
CA LYS A 181 -4.09 14.88 2.24
C LYS A 181 -3.70 14.21 3.54
N VAL A 182 -3.75 12.87 3.59
CA VAL A 182 -3.25 12.10 4.74
C VAL A 182 -1.77 12.39 4.98
N ASP A 183 -0.96 12.41 3.92
CA ASP A 183 0.48 12.71 4.01
C ASP A 183 0.74 14.13 4.51
N GLU A 184 -0.01 15.12 4.01
CA GLU A 184 0.04 16.52 4.43
C GLU A 184 -0.26 16.66 5.94
N VAL A 185 -1.37 16.06 6.42
CA VAL A 185 -1.77 16.13 7.83
C VAL A 185 -0.73 15.47 8.75
N ILE A 186 -0.24 14.29 8.37
CA ILE A 186 0.78 13.58 9.16
C ILE A 186 2.08 14.39 9.21
N LYS A 187 2.50 14.99 8.09
CA LYS A 187 3.68 15.84 8.04
C LYS A 187 3.50 17.08 8.92
N ALA A 188 2.36 17.74 8.85
CA ALA A 188 2.05 18.89 9.70
C ALA A 188 2.10 18.54 11.19
N TRP A 189 1.54 17.40 11.61
CA TRP A 189 1.65 16.94 12.99
C TRP A 189 3.09 16.64 13.42
N LYS A 190 3.88 16.00 12.55
CA LYS A 190 5.31 15.75 12.84
C LYS A 190 6.09 17.05 13.01
N SER A 191 5.89 18.01 12.11
CA SER A 191 6.52 19.34 12.18
C SER A 191 6.08 20.12 13.42
N ALA A 192 4.79 20.07 13.78
CA ALA A 192 4.27 20.78 14.94
C ALA A 192 4.65 20.14 16.28
N ALA A 193 4.93 18.83 16.30
CA ALA A 193 5.44 18.15 17.48
C ALA A 193 6.90 18.49 17.77
N ASP A 194 7.73 18.70 16.75
CA ASP A 194 9.18 18.97 16.88
C ASP A 194 9.89 18.04 17.89
N GLY A 195 9.55 16.74 17.84
CA GLY A 195 10.06 15.73 18.78
C GLY A 195 9.35 15.66 20.15
N ASN A 196 8.47 16.61 20.48
CA ASN A 196 7.66 16.65 21.69
C ASN A 196 6.14 16.60 21.40
N ALA A 197 5.56 15.41 21.52
CA ALA A 197 4.13 15.20 21.29
C ALA A 197 3.20 15.95 22.28
N GLU A 198 3.69 16.38 23.46
CA GLU A 198 2.87 17.14 24.41
C GLU A 198 2.42 18.50 23.87
N VAL A 199 3.21 19.09 22.97
CA VAL A 199 2.91 20.38 22.33
C VAL A 199 1.60 20.30 21.54
N LEU A 200 1.31 19.14 20.95
CA LEU A 200 0.07 18.91 20.21
C LEU A 200 -1.15 18.78 21.14
N LEU A 201 -0.96 18.27 22.35
CA LEU A 201 -2.04 18.08 23.34
C LEU A 201 -2.41 19.38 24.05
N ARG A 202 -1.46 20.31 24.20
CA ARG A 202 -1.69 21.61 24.86
C ARG A 202 -2.49 22.60 24.02
N LYS A 203 -2.47 22.47 22.68
CA LYS A 203 -3.24 23.33 21.76
C LYS A 203 -4.75 23.02 21.67
N GLN A 204 -5.22 21.94 22.31
CA GLN A 204 -6.62 21.50 22.25
C GLN A 204 -7.40 21.74 23.56
N ARG A 205 -6.85 22.49 24.51
CA ARG A 205 -7.56 22.96 25.72
C ARG A 205 -7.96 24.42 25.58
#